data_AF-A0A6G1RH96-F1
#
_entry.id   AF-A0A6G1RH96-F1
#
_cell.length_a   1.000
_cell.length_b   1.000
_cell.length_c   1.000
_cell.angle_alpha   90.00
_cell.angle_beta   90.00
_cell.angle_gamma   90.00
#
_symmetry.space_group_name_H-M   'P 1'
#
loop_
_entity.id
_entity.type
_entity.pdbx_description
1 polymer ?
#
loop_
_entity_poly.entity_id
_entity_poly.type
_entity_poly.pdbx_seq_one_letter_code
_entity_poly.pdbx_strand_id
1 'polypeptide(L)'
;GQVENGGDGWKIEELPGDFGKEFPSEEVHKYFVTSYEWCRKAQVIDLRVEGYWEELMDTTQPKIVVKDWYAGRRDAGCLYELCVKLLSENEDVLAEYRSETIAIPEDNDADWTEVSYSCELSL
;
A
#
# COMPACT_ATOMS: atom_id res chain seq x y z
N GLY A 1 -5.41 6.23 -11.77
CA GLY A 1 -5.16 6.35 -10.33
C GLY A 1 -4.73 7.75 -10.01
N GLN A 2 -5.09 8.27 -8.84
CA GLN A 2 -4.66 9.59 -8.38
C GLN A 2 -3.24 9.50 -7.81
N VAL A 3 -2.38 10.48 -8.13
CA VAL A 3 -1.02 10.63 -7.58
C VAL A 3 -0.90 12.02 -6.99
N GLU A 4 -0.46 12.11 -5.74
CA GLU A 4 -0.13 13.33 -5.01
C GLU A 4 1.38 13.35 -4.76
N ASN A 5 2.04 14.44 -5.14
CA ASN A 5 3.48 14.63 -5.05
C ASN A 5 3.78 15.78 -4.08
N GLY A 6 3.88 15.48 -2.79
CA GLY A 6 4.41 16.44 -1.80
C GLY A 6 5.92 16.62 -1.95
N GLY A 7 6.46 17.79 -1.58
CA GLY A 7 7.88 18.10 -1.68
C GLY A 7 8.46 17.87 -3.07
N ASP A 8 9.53 17.09 -3.17
CA ASP A 8 10.16 16.70 -4.45
C ASP A 8 9.43 15.56 -5.18
N GLY A 9 8.27 15.12 -4.66
CA GLY A 9 7.41 14.10 -5.26
C GLY A 9 7.90 12.67 -5.11
N TRP A 10 7.17 11.74 -5.73
CA TRP A 10 7.55 10.34 -5.81
C TRP A 10 8.77 10.14 -6.72
N LYS A 11 9.69 9.27 -6.29
CA LYS A 11 10.78 8.76 -7.12
C LYS A 11 10.75 7.23 -7.14
N ILE A 12 11.41 6.65 -8.14
CA ILE A 12 11.66 5.21 -8.23
C ILE A 12 13.17 5.01 -8.09
N GLU A 13 13.59 4.15 -7.19
CA GLU A 13 14.98 3.80 -6.94
C GLU A 13 15.18 2.29 -7.06
N GLU A 14 16.43 1.87 -7.32
CA GLU A 14 16.83 0.45 -7.32
C GLU A 14 17.17 0.00 -5.90
N LEU A 15 17.01 -1.28 -5.62
CA LEU A 15 17.42 -1.90 -4.35
C LEU A 15 18.91 -2.31 -4.39
N PRO A 16 19.62 -2.22 -3.25
CA PRO A 16 19.20 -1.57 -2.02
C PRO A 16 19.35 -0.05 -2.13
N GLY A 17 18.37 0.67 -1.57
CA GLY A 17 18.42 2.13 -1.48
C GLY A 17 19.52 2.67 -0.55
N ASP A 18 19.84 3.95 -0.68
CA ASP A 18 20.74 4.65 0.25
C ASP A 18 20.21 4.54 1.68
N PHE A 19 21.06 4.10 2.61
CA PHE A 19 20.69 3.83 4.01
C PHE A 19 19.51 2.85 4.18
N GLY A 20 19.23 2.03 3.17
CA GLY A 20 18.21 0.98 3.20
C GLY A 20 18.76 -0.40 3.55
N LYS A 21 17.93 -1.42 3.29
CA LYS A 21 18.29 -2.84 3.27
C LYS A 21 17.73 -3.48 2.01
N GLU A 22 18.33 -4.62 1.65
CA GLU A 22 17.78 -5.49 0.61
C GLU A 22 16.35 -5.91 0.93
N PHE A 23 15.53 -6.04 -0.10
CA PHE A 23 14.20 -6.60 0.05
C PHE A 23 14.28 -8.11 0.31
N PRO A 24 13.39 -8.72 1.12
CA PRO A 24 13.45 -10.15 1.43
C PRO A 24 13.30 -11.11 0.23
N SER A 25 12.88 -10.62 -0.94
CA SER A 25 12.72 -11.40 -2.18
C SER A 25 13.63 -10.86 -3.28
N GLU A 26 14.34 -11.76 -3.96
CA GLU A 26 15.21 -11.45 -5.11
C GLU A 26 14.42 -11.02 -6.37
N GLU A 27 13.09 -11.19 -6.38
CA GLU A 27 12.25 -10.80 -7.53
C GLU A 27 11.95 -9.29 -7.54
N VAL A 28 12.10 -8.61 -6.40
CA VAL A 28 11.83 -7.17 -6.28
C VAL A 28 13.13 -6.41 -6.41
N HIS A 29 13.17 -5.50 -7.39
CA HIS A 29 14.40 -4.77 -7.75
C HIS A 29 14.28 -3.26 -7.55
N LYS A 30 13.05 -2.73 -7.45
CA LYS A 30 12.77 -1.30 -7.35
C LYS A 30 11.72 -1.00 -6.30
N TYR A 31 11.74 0.22 -5.79
CA TYR A 31 10.77 0.71 -4.83
C TYR A 31 10.43 2.18 -5.09
N PHE A 32 9.32 2.64 -4.51
CA PHE A 32 8.90 4.03 -4.57
C PHE A 32 9.36 4.79 -3.32
N VAL A 33 9.87 6.00 -3.50
CA VAL A 33 10.37 6.85 -2.41
C VAL A 33 9.55 8.14 -2.35
N THR A 34 9.14 8.52 -1.13
CA THR A 34 8.43 9.77 -0.85
C THR A 34 9.41 10.92 -0.57
N SER A 35 8.87 12.13 -0.40
CA SER A 35 9.64 13.31 -0.03
C SER A 35 9.30 13.79 1.39
N TYR A 36 9.70 15.00 1.74
CA TYR A 36 9.49 15.61 3.06
C TYR A 36 8.05 16.10 3.32
N GLU A 37 7.16 16.00 2.33
CA GLU A 37 5.72 16.17 2.49
C GLU A 37 5.00 14.90 2.00
N TRP A 38 3.70 14.80 2.30
CA TRP A 38 2.90 13.63 1.92
C TRP A 38 2.90 13.39 0.41
N CYS A 39 3.44 12.24 0.01
CA CYS A 39 3.23 11.69 -1.32
C CYS A 39 2.19 10.56 -1.20
N ARG A 40 1.18 10.55 -2.07
CA ARG A 40 0.14 9.51 -2.10
C ARG A 40 -0.03 8.97 -3.52
N LYS A 41 -0.41 7.70 -3.63
CA LYS A 41 -0.77 7.07 -4.91
C LYS A 41 -1.91 6.09 -4.69
N ALA A 42 -2.81 5.98 -5.66
CA ALA A 42 -3.96 5.08 -5.58
C ALA A 42 -4.14 4.30 -6.89
N GLN A 43 -4.58 3.05 -6.75
CA GLN A 43 -5.00 2.19 -7.85
C GLN A 43 -6.41 1.66 -7.55
N VAL A 44 -7.26 1.65 -8.57
CA VAL A 44 -8.58 1.02 -8.52
C VAL A 44 -8.49 -0.25 -9.36
N ILE A 45 -8.94 -1.36 -8.81
CA ILE A 45 -8.96 -2.66 -9.47
C ILE A 45 -10.42 -3.00 -9.76
N ASP A 46 -10.75 -3.17 -11.04
CA ASP A 46 -12.07 -3.65 -11.44
C ASP A 46 -12.12 -5.17 -11.30
N LEU A 47 -12.70 -5.64 -10.19
CA LEU A 47 -12.78 -7.07 -9.87
C LEU A 47 -13.49 -7.86 -10.97
N ARG A 48 -14.47 -7.28 -11.65
CA ARG A 48 -15.20 -7.95 -12.73
C ARG A 48 -14.31 -8.17 -13.95
N VAL A 49 -13.49 -7.17 -14.31
CA VAL A 49 -12.49 -7.30 -15.39
C VAL A 49 -11.42 -8.35 -15.04
N GLU A 50 -11.05 -8.45 -13.77
CA GLU A 50 -10.13 -9.48 -13.26
C GLU A 50 -10.77 -10.87 -13.13
N GLY A 51 -12.05 -11.03 -13.50
CA GLY A 51 -12.74 -12.32 -13.56
C GLY A 51 -13.60 -12.69 -12.35
N TYR A 52 -13.76 -11.78 -11.38
CA TYR A 52 -14.64 -11.95 -10.22
C TYR A 52 -16.04 -11.39 -10.55
N TRP A 53 -16.94 -12.24 -11.02
CA TRP A 53 -18.28 -11.83 -11.42
C TRP A 53 -19.21 -11.54 -10.24
N GLU A 54 -20.29 -10.81 -10.50
CA GLU A 54 -21.23 -10.29 -9.49
C GLU A 54 -21.76 -11.37 -8.54
N GLU A 55 -22.30 -12.47 -9.06
CA GLU A 55 -22.84 -13.55 -8.22
C GLU A 55 -21.79 -14.16 -7.28
N LEU A 56 -20.53 -14.31 -7.70
CA LEU A 56 -19.45 -14.76 -6.82
C LEU A 56 -19.21 -13.76 -5.70
N MET A 57 -19.11 -12.48 -6.04
CA MET A 57 -18.85 -11.41 -5.07
C MET A 57 -20.01 -11.23 -4.09
N ASP A 58 -21.25 -11.33 -4.55
CA ASP A 58 -22.44 -11.11 -3.73
C ASP A 58 -22.77 -12.31 -2.83
N THR A 59 -22.61 -13.54 -3.33
CA THR A 59 -23.03 -14.76 -2.61
C THR A 59 -21.90 -15.42 -1.84
N THR A 60 -20.73 -15.58 -2.46
CA THR A 60 -19.58 -16.28 -1.87
C THR A 60 -18.73 -15.32 -1.07
N GLN A 61 -18.71 -14.04 -1.46
CA GLN A 61 -17.97 -12.98 -0.75
C GLN A 61 -16.53 -13.42 -0.46
N PRO A 62 -15.77 -13.79 -1.50
CA PRO A 62 -14.44 -14.37 -1.32
C PRO A 62 -13.55 -13.38 -0.58
N LYS A 63 -12.69 -13.92 0.29
CA LYS A 63 -11.74 -13.13 1.06
C LYS A 63 -10.82 -12.34 0.12
N ILE A 64 -10.84 -11.02 0.26
CA ILE A 64 -9.90 -10.13 -0.45
C ILE A 64 -8.74 -9.83 0.49
N VAL A 65 -7.53 -10.17 0.06
CA VAL A 65 -6.30 -9.92 0.82
C VAL A 65 -5.51 -8.83 0.13
N VAL A 66 -5.17 -7.78 0.88
CA VAL A 66 -4.31 -6.68 0.42
C VAL A 66 -3.03 -6.70 1.24
N LYS A 67 -1.90 -6.65 0.56
CA LYS A 67 -0.58 -6.56 1.17
C LYS A 67 0.18 -5.38 0.61
N ASP A 68 0.97 -4.73 1.45
CA ASP A 68 1.92 -3.70 1.04
C ASP A 68 3.19 -3.82 1.88
N TRP A 69 4.30 -3.28 1.37
CA TRP A 69 5.58 -3.28 2.05
C TRP A 69 6.12 -1.87 2.16
N TYR A 70 6.61 -1.51 3.34
CA TYR A 70 7.23 -0.21 3.59
C TYR A 70 8.50 -0.34 4.42
N ALA A 71 9.40 0.63 4.27
CA ALA A 71 10.61 0.77 5.06
C ALA A 71 10.98 2.26 5.19
N GLY A 72 11.64 2.62 6.30
CA GLY A 72 12.30 3.91 6.46
C GLY A 72 13.79 3.81 6.15
N ARG A 73 14.43 4.96 5.91
CA ARG A 73 15.89 5.04 5.88
C ARG A 73 16.43 5.13 7.30
N ARG A 74 17.65 4.63 7.56
CA ARG A 74 18.24 4.73 8.90
C ARG A 74 18.53 6.17 9.32
N ASP A 75 18.86 7.03 8.36
CA ASP A 75 19.30 8.41 8.60
C ASP A 75 18.16 9.45 8.62
N ALA A 76 16.91 9.02 8.46
CA ALA A 76 15.76 9.91 8.49
C ALA A 76 14.48 9.17 8.89
N GLY A 77 13.78 9.69 9.90
CA GLY A 77 12.45 9.23 10.25
C GLY A 77 11.41 9.59 9.19
N CYS A 78 10.34 8.80 9.09
CA CYS A 78 9.26 9.04 8.14
C CYS A 78 7.90 8.53 8.66
N LEU A 79 6.84 8.80 7.89
CA LEU A 79 5.48 8.36 8.18
C LEU A 79 4.94 7.51 7.02
N TYR A 80 4.16 6.49 7.34
CA TYR A 80 3.48 5.63 6.38
C TYR A 80 1.98 5.52 6.71
N GLU A 81 1.14 5.45 5.68
CA GLU A 81 -0.30 5.21 5.81
C GLU A 81 -0.82 4.38 4.63
N LEU A 82 -1.67 3.39 4.91
CA LEU A 82 -2.41 2.60 3.92
C LEU A 82 -3.91 2.79 4.11
N CYS A 83 -4.62 3.05 3.01
CA CYS A 83 -6.07 3.02 2.96
C CYS A 83 -6.55 2.09 1.84
N VAL A 84 -7.46 1.18 2.18
CA VAL A 84 -8.07 0.21 1.28
C VAL A 84 -9.58 0.38 1.36
N LYS A 85 -10.24 0.48 0.21
CA LYS A 85 -11.70 0.59 0.12
C LYS A 85 -12.23 -0.48 -0.82
N LEU A 86 -13.28 -1.17 -0.40
CA LEU A 86 -14.13 -1.93 -1.30
C LEU A 86 -15.26 -1.02 -1.75
N LEU A 87 -15.46 -0.93 -3.06
CA LEU A 87 -16.43 -0.03 -3.67
C LEU A 87 -17.55 -0.82 -4.37
N SER A 88 -18.75 -0.26 -4.37
CA SER A 88 -19.86 -0.71 -5.23
C SER A 88 -19.61 -0.28 -6.69
N GLU A 89 -20.48 -0.70 -7.62
CA GLU A 89 -20.44 -0.19 -9.01
C GLU A 89 -20.62 1.33 -9.10
N ASN A 90 -21.29 1.93 -8.10
CA ASN A 90 -21.58 3.35 -8.01
C ASN A 90 -20.52 4.11 -7.19
N GLU A 91 -19.38 3.46 -6.90
CA GLU A 91 -18.28 3.99 -6.08
C GLU A 91 -18.65 4.25 -4.59
N ASP A 92 -19.75 3.67 -4.11
CA ASP A 92 -20.09 3.72 -2.68
C ASP A 92 -19.10 2.87 -1.88
N VAL A 93 -18.65 3.38 -0.74
CA VAL A 93 -17.74 2.65 0.15
C VAL A 93 -18.51 1.57 0.91
N LEU A 94 -18.31 0.32 0.52
CA LEU A 94 -18.91 -0.85 1.17
C LEU A 94 -18.12 -1.30 2.41
N ALA A 95 -16.79 -1.19 2.34
CA ALA A 95 -15.89 -1.42 3.45
C ALA A 95 -14.66 -0.52 3.31
N GLU A 96 -14.12 -0.06 4.44
CA GLU A 96 -12.88 0.72 4.48
C GLU A 96 -11.97 0.19 5.59
N TYR A 97 -10.71 0.01 5.23
CA TYR A 97 -9.61 -0.14 6.16
C TYR A 97 -8.66 1.03 5.99
N ARG A 98 -8.24 1.60 7.11
CA ARG A 98 -7.17 2.60 7.17
C ARG A 98 -6.23 2.17 8.28
N SER A 99 -4.94 2.06 7.97
CA SER A 99 -3.94 1.87 9.00
C SER A 99 -3.90 3.11 9.90
N GLU A 100 -3.39 2.96 11.12
CA GLU A 100 -2.89 4.14 11.82
C GLU A 100 -1.76 4.77 11.00
N THR A 101 -1.47 6.05 11.24
CA THR A 101 -0.25 6.67 10.70
C THR A 101 0.94 6.05 11.43
N ILE A 102 1.69 5.22 10.72
CA ILE A 102 2.83 4.50 11.28
C ILE A 102 4.04 5.43 11.25
N ALA A 103 4.57 5.74 12.43
CA ALA A 103 5.79 6.53 12.58
C ALA A 103 7.02 5.62 12.61
N ILE A 104 7.96 5.86 11.71
CA ILE A 104 9.24 5.18 11.63
C ILE A 104 10.29 6.18 12.13
N PRO A 105 10.96 5.93 13.27
CA PRO A 105 11.90 6.88 13.84
C PRO A 105 13.18 6.96 13.01
N GLU A 106 13.95 8.03 13.19
CA GLU A 106 15.37 8.06 12.79
C GLU A 106 16.15 6.99 13.57
N ASP A 107 17.30 6.55 13.03
CA ASP A 107 18.12 5.45 13.56
C ASP A 107 17.39 4.10 13.64
N ASN A 108 16.34 3.89 12.82
CA ASN A 108 15.70 2.59 12.67
C ASN A 108 16.60 1.58 11.94
N ASP A 109 16.25 0.30 11.98
CA ASP A 109 17.02 -0.77 11.34
C ASP A 109 16.91 -0.80 9.80
N ALA A 110 16.09 0.05 9.20
CA ALA A 110 15.69 0.05 7.78
C ALA A 110 15.12 -1.29 7.28
N ASP A 111 14.47 -2.03 8.18
CA ASP A 111 13.82 -3.29 7.85
C ASP A 111 12.52 -3.07 7.08
N TRP A 112 12.32 -3.88 6.04
CA TRP A 112 11.06 -3.97 5.32
C TRP A 112 9.99 -4.60 6.19
N THR A 113 8.85 -3.93 6.32
CA THR A 113 7.68 -4.40 7.07
C THR A 113 6.52 -4.68 6.13
N GLU A 114 5.94 -5.88 6.20
CA GLU A 114 4.70 -6.22 5.50
C GLU A 114 3.50 -5.74 6.33
N VAL A 115 2.59 -5.00 5.71
CA VAL A 115 1.23 -4.83 6.20
C VAL A 115 0.31 -5.74 5.41
N SER A 116 -0.58 -6.45 6.09
CA SER A 116 -1.54 -7.37 5.47
C SER A 116 -2.93 -7.11 6.05
N TYR A 117 -3.87 -6.74 5.18
CA TYR A 117 -5.29 -6.59 5.49
C TYR A 117 -6.11 -7.65 4.78
N SER A 118 -7.16 -8.11 5.44
CA SER A 118 -8.10 -9.09 4.92
C SER A 118 -9.50 -8.52 5.07
N CYS A 119 -10.16 -8.27 3.95
CA CYS A 119 -11.56 -7.90 3.93
C CYS A 119 -12.39 -9.19 3.95
N GLU A 120 -13.18 -9.34 5.01
CA GLU A 120 -14.23 -10.36 5.10
C GLU A 120 -15.54 -9.58 5.04
N LEU A 121 -16.31 -9.79 3.96
CA LEU A 121 -17.66 -9.24 3.88
C LEU A 121 -18.53 -10.13 4.77
N SER A 122 -19.02 -9.57 5.86
CA SER A 122 -20.00 -10.22 6.72
C SER A 122 -21.35 -9.56 6.47
N LEU A 123 -22.29 -10.33 5.92
CA LEU A 123 -23.71 -9.99 5.80
C LEU A 123 -24.34 -9.64 7.16
#